data_AF-M0CZI1-F1
#
_entry.id   AF-M0CZI1-F1
#
_cell.length_a   1.000
_cell.length_b   1.000
_cell.length_c   1.000
_cell.angle_alpha   90.00
_cell.angle_beta   90.00
_cell.angle_gamma   90.00
#
_symmetry.space_group_name_H-M   'P 1'
#
loop_
_entity.id
_entity.type
_entity.pdbx_description
1 polymer ?
#
loop_
_entity_poly.entity_id
_entity_poly.type
_entity_poly.pdbx_seq_one_letter_code
_entity_poly.pdbx_strand_id
1 'polypeptide(L)'
;MTRVSSSPSTAAHGSQTASDPSAVSDSKPEAPAPSPDSVRTALRALATDGPPSPGSAFRETVAEADAATPSAPDAAAFVCAGRLPELSRAVADAEAAGETRVAATGRRALATLRRLDAAAGRAFGSDPEDAERVATTDGGFDDSGGPGDDGRDHFRRGHDIVLPRTDQSANR
;
A
#
# COMPACT_ATOMS: atom_id res chain seq x y z
N MET A 1 30.73 23.15 26.77
CA MET A 1 29.74 23.95 26.04
C MET A 1 28.40 23.23 26.14
N THR A 2 27.56 23.68 27.06
CA THR A 2 26.35 23.00 27.54
C THR A 2 25.16 23.42 26.66
N ARG A 3 24.52 22.48 25.96
CA ARG A 3 23.33 22.78 25.16
C ARG A 3 22.08 22.69 26.04
N VAL A 4 21.37 23.81 26.09
CA VAL A 4 20.12 24.05 26.82
C VAL A 4 18.97 23.35 26.10
N SER A 5 18.24 22.53 26.85
CA SER A 5 16.96 21.92 26.47
C SER A 5 15.84 22.96 26.63
N SER A 6 15.11 23.24 25.55
CA SER A 6 13.87 24.02 25.61
C SER A 6 12.71 23.12 25.16
N SER A 7 11.82 22.80 26.10
CA SER A 7 10.52 22.16 25.82
C SER A 7 9.46 23.26 25.69
N PRO A 8 8.63 23.28 24.65
CA PRO A 8 7.44 24.13 24.63
C PRO A 8 6.28 23.42 25.34
N SER A 9 5.96 23.96 26.52
CA SER A 9 4.71 23.80 27.24
C SER A 9 3.55 24.31 26.38
N THR A 10 2.61 23.44 26.01
CA THR A 10 1.36 23.86 25.35
C THR A 10 0.24 23.78 26.38
N ALA A 11 -0.13 24.96 26.87
CA ALA A 11 -1.20 25.16 27.84
C ALA A 11 -2.56 24.87 27.20
N ALA A 12 -3.39 24.20 28.00
CA ALA A 12 -4.84 24.18 27.89
C ALA A 12 -5.42 25.60 27.83
N HIS A 13 -6.51 25.80 27.09
CA HIS A 13 -7.72 26.58 27.42
C HIS A 13 -8.57 26.72 26.16
N GLY A 14 -9.83 26.30 26.22
CA GLY A 14 -10.74 26.40 25.09
C GLY A 14 -12.12 25.86 25.42
N SER A 15 -12.86 26.63 26.21
CA SER A 15 -14.21 26.42 26.73
C SER A 15 -15.20 25.80 25.74
N GLN A 16 -15.86 24.74 26.21
CA GLN A 16 -17.16 24.29 25.72
C GLN A 16 -18.20 25.40 25.97
N THR A 17 -18.66 26.05 24.92
CA THR A 17 -19.96 26.74 24.91
C THR A 17 -20.95 25.83 24.21
N ALA A 18 -21.82 25.24 25.02
CA ALA A 18 -23.02 24.55 24.57
C ALA A 18 -23.97 25.57 23.95
N SER A 19 -24.06 25.58 22.62
CA SER A 19 -25.09 26.30 21.88
C SER A 19 -26.23 25.35 21.54
N ASP A 20 -27.29 25.51 22.31
CA ASP A 20 -28.70 25.36 21.98
C ASP A 20 -28.99 25.28 20.45
N PRO A 21 -29.38 24.12 19.87
CA PRO A 21 -29.84 24.05 18.50
C PRO A 21 -31.33 24.42 18.44
N SER A 22 -31.63 25.70 18.65
CA SER A 22 -32.93 26.26 18.29
C SER A 22 -33.12 26.19 16.78
N ALA A 23 -34.01 25.28 16.38
CA ALA A 23 -34.77 25.22 15.14
C ALA A 23 -34.47 26.33 14.11
N VAL A 24 -33.49 26.10 13.23
CA VAL A 24 -33.38 26.83 11.97
C VAL A 24 -34.14 26.04 10.91
N SER A 25 -35.18 26.67 10.42
CA SER A 25 -36.02 26.22 9.33
C SER A 25 -35.21 25.62 8.18
N ASP A 26 -35.67 24.42 7.80
CA ASP A 26 -35.31 23.66 6.61
C ASP A 26 -35.71 24.44 5.35
N SER A 27 -35.00 25.54 5.09
CA SER A 27 -34.99 26.19 3.78
C SER A 27 -33.99 25.41 2.94
N LYS A 28 -34.43 24.29 2.37
CA LYS A 28 -33.76 23.62 1.27
C LYS A 28 -33.30 24.70 0.29
N PRO A 29 -31.98 24.95 0.13
CA PRO A 29 -31.51 25.94 -0.82
C PRO A 29 -31.90 25.43 -2.21
N GLU A 30 -32.97 26.01 -2.74
CA GLU A 30 -33.35 25.85 -4.13
C GLU A 30 -32.24 26.51 -4.94
N ALA A 31 -31.25 25.69 -5.32
CA ALA A 31 -30.12 26.14 -6.08
C ALA A 31 -30.65 26.89 -7.31
N PRO A 32 -30.34 28.19 -7.47
CA PRO A 32 -30.84 28.97 -8.59
C PRO A 32 -30.49 28.22 -9.87
N ALA A 33 -31.49 28.07 -10.75
CA ALA A 33 -31.33 27.36 -12.01
C ALA A 33 -30.04 27.84 -12.71
N PRO A 34 -29.15 26.93 -13.13
CA PRO A 34 -27.84 27.32 -13.62
C PRO A 34 -28.02 28.24 -14.82
N SER A 35 -27.43 29.43 -14.73
CA SER A 35 -27.49 30.40 -15.82
C SER A 35 -26.89 29.79 -17.10
N PRO A 36 -27.39 30.13 -18.29
CA PRO A 36 -26.87 29.59 -19.55
C PRO A 36 -25.36 29.88 -19.71
N ASP A 37 -24.85 30.96 -19.12
CA ASP A 37 -23.42 31.27 -19.11
C ASP A 37 -22.62 30.38 -18.17
N SER A 38 -23.17 29.93 -17.04
CA SER A 38 -22.52 28.93 -16.18
C SER A 38 -22.40 27.59 -16.89
N VAL A 39 -23.45 27.18 -17.63
CA VAL A 39 -23.42 25.95 -18.43
C VAL A 39 -22.41 26.08 -19.57
N ARG A 40 -22.38 27.21 -20.29
CA ARG A 40 -21.38 27.46 -21.33
C ARG A 40 -19.95 27.49 -20.79
N THR A 41 -19.75 28.03 -19.58
CA THR A 41 -18.44 28.07 -18.92
C THR A 41 -18.01 26.67 -18.48
N ALA A 42 -18.91 25.88 -17.91
CA ALA A 42 -18.64 24.49 -17.54
C ALA A 42 -18.37 23.61 -18.78
N LEU A 43 -19.15 23.77 -19.85
CA LEU A 43 -18.92 23.07 -21.12
C LEU A 43 -17.62 23.51 -21.80
N ARG A 44 -17.28 24.81 -21.73
CA ARG A 44 -16.00 25.32 -22.22
C ARG A 44 -14.85 24.75 -21.38
N ALA A 45 -14.96 24.73 -20.05
CA ALA A 45 -13.96 24.11 -19.18
C ALA A 45 -13.80 22.62 -19.53
N LEU A 46 -14.88 21.85 -19.66
CA LEU A 46 -14.83 20.44 -20.06
C LEU A 46 -14.21 20.23 -21.45
N ALA A 47 -14.49 21.12 -22.40
CA ALA A 47 -13.91 21.07 -23.74
C ALA A 47 -12.43 21.52 -23.78
N THR A 48 -11.99 22.33 -22.82
CA THR A 48 -10.62 22.88 -22.79
C THR A 48 -9.69 22.02 -21.92
N ASP A 49 -10.17 21.49 -20.79
CA ASP A 49 -9.40 20.59 -19.94
C ASP A 49 -9.22 19.21 -20.56
N GLY A 50 -10.10 18.83 -21.50
CA GLY A 50 -10.08 17.50 -22.09
C GLY A 50 -10.27 16.40 -21.04
N PRO A 51 -10.55 15.16 -21.45
CA PRO A 51 -10.35 14.05 -20.54
C PRO A 51 -8.86 14.04 -20.14
N PRO A 52 -8.51 13.86 -18.85
CA PRO A 52 -7.13 13.62 -18.49
C PRO A 52 -6.64 12.49 -19.39
N SER A 53 -5.56 12.75 -20.12
CA SER A 53 -5.03 11.75 -21.05
C SER A 53 -4.89 10.45 -20.25
N PRO A 54 -5.46 9.32 -20.71
CA PRO A 54 -5.40 8.07 -19.95
C PRO A 54 -3.95 7.66 -19.61
N GLY A 55 -2.98 8.23 -20.34
CA GLY A 55 -1.55 8.21 -20.06
C GLY A 55 -1.11 8.76 -18.70
N SER A 56 -1.80 9.76 -18.13
CA SER A 56 -1.36 10.42 -16.88
C SER A 56 -1.77 9.63 -15.63
N ALA A 57 -2.96 9.02 -15.64
CA ALA A 57 -3.50 8.35 -14.46
C ALA A 57 -2.65 7.14 -14.02
N PHE A 58 -2.28 6.25 -14.94
CA PHE A 58 -1.45 5.10 -14.57
C PHE A 58 -0.02 5.51 -14.17
N ARG A 59 0.51 6.60 -14.73
CA ARG A 59 1.84 7.13 -14.36
C ARG A 59 1.83 7.66 -12.94
N GLU A 60 0.77 8.37 -12.56
CA GLU A 60 0.60 8.89 -11.20
C GLU A 60 0.49 7.77 -10.17
N THR A 61 -0.39 6.78 -10.39
CA THR A 61 -0.51 5.63 -9.49
C THR A 61 0.81 4.86 -9.34
N VAL A 62 1.55 4.64 -10.44
CA VAL A 62 2.86 3.97 -10.39
C VAL A 62 3.90 4.80 -9.66
N ALA A 63 3.95 6.12 -9.90
CA ALA A 63 4.89 7.02 -9.24
C ALA A 63 4.62 7.12 -7.74
N GLU A 64 3.36 7.21 -7.33
CA GLU A 64 2.94 7.22 -5.93
C GLU A 64 3.33 5.92 -5.22
N ALA A 65 3.07 4.77 -5.86
CA ALA A 65 3.48 3.47 -5.31
C ALA A 65 5.00 3.34 -5.19
N ASP A 66 5.77 3.77 -6.19
CA ASP A 66 7.24 3.76 -6.14
C ASP A 66 7.76 4.66 -5.01
N ALA A 67 7.19 5.86 -4.85
CA ALA A 67 7.54 6.79 -3.79
C ALA A 67 7.21 6.28 -2.37
N ALA A 68 6.17 5.44 -2.23
CA ALA A 68 5.82 4.81 -0.96
C ALA A 68 6.76 3.65 -0.59
N THR A 69 7.31 2.91 -1.56
CA THR A 69 8.15 1.72 -1.30
C THR A 69 9.39 1.91 -0.41
N PRO A 70 10.13 3.04 -0.41
CA PRO A 70 11.25 3.24 0.50
C PRO A 70 10.84 3.47 1.97
N SER A 71 9.56 3.77 2.24
CA SER A 71 9.05 4.11 3.58
C SER A 71 8.07 3.05 4.06
N ALA A 72 8.45 2.31 5.10
CA ALA A 72 7.58 1.29 5.70
C ALA A 72 6.18 1.80 6.10
N PRO A 73 6.02 2.97 6.76
CA PRO A 73 4.68 3.47 7.09
C PRO A 73 3.86 3.85 5.85
N ASP A 74 4.48 4.46 4.83
CA ASP A 74 3.75 4.87 3.62
C ASP A 74 3.36 3.65 2.78
N ALA A 75 4.26 2.66 2.66
CA ALA A 75 3.96 1.39 2.03
C ALA A 75 2.82 0.65 2.76
N ALA A 76 2.82 0.64 4.09
CA ALA A 76 1.74 0.05 4.88
C ALA A 76 0.41 0.80 4.67
N ALA A 77 0.43 2.14 4.68
CA ALA A 77 -0.76 2.96 4.40
C ALA A 77 -1.32 2.68 3.01
N PHE A 78 -0.46 2.54 2.00
CA PHE A 78 -0.86 2.18 0.64
C PHE A 78 -1.55 0.81 0.56
N VAL A 79 -1.02 -0.20 1.28
CA VAL A 79 -1.62 -1.54 1.36
C VAL A 79 -2.95 -1.51 2.11
N CYS A 80 -3.00 -0.86 3.28
CA CYS A 80 -4.22 -0.71 4.09
C CYS A 80 -5.34 0.04 3.35
N ALA A 81 -4.98 0.95 2.44
CA ALA A 81 -5.94 1.63 1.56
C ALA A 81 -6.52 0.72 0.45
N GLY A 82 -6.06 -0.54 0.32
CA GLY A 82 -6.59 -1.50 -0.64
C GLY A 82 -6.22 -1.19 -2.10
N ARG A 83 -5.15 -0.44 -2.34
CA ARG A 83 -4.79 0.09 -3.67
C ARG A 83 -3.94 -0.87 -4.54
N LEU A 84 -3.66 -2.09 -4.07
CA LEU A 84 -2.91 -3.08 -4.85
C LEU A 84 -3.59 -3.49 -6.18
N PRO A 85 -4.92 -3.69 -6.26
CA PRO A 85 -5.59 -3.97 -7.53
C PRO A 85 -5.54 -2.78 -8.49
N GLU A 86 -5.63 -1.55 -7.98
CA GLU A 86 -5.51 -0.31 -8.75
C GLU A 86 -4.12 -0.22 -9.39
N LEU A 87 -3.05 -0.42 -8.60
CA LEU A 87 -1.67 -0.46 -9.10
C LEU A 87 -1.48 -1.58 -10.14
N SER A 88 -2.07 -2.75 -9.93
CA SER A 88 -2.00 -3.85 -10.90
C SER A 88 -2.65 -3.48 -12.24
N ARG A 89 -3.78 -2.76 -12.21
CA ARG A 89 -4.44 -2.26 -13.42
C ARG A 89 -3.62 -1.18 -14.11
N ALA A 90 -3.07 -0.22 -13.35
CA ALA A 90 -2.19 0.81 -13.87
C ALA A 90 -0.96 0.24 -14.59
N VAL A 91 -0.37 -0.84 -14.07
CA VAL A 91 0.74 -1.54 -14.74
C VAL A 91 0.29 -2.14 -16.07
N ALA A 92 -0.88 -2.79 -16.13
CA ALA A 92 -1.41 -3.35 -17.36
C ALA A 92 -1.73 -2.27 -18.41
N ASP A 93 -2.28 -1.13 -17.96
CA ASP A 93 -2.56 0.02 -18.83
C ASP A 93 -1.26 0.64 -19.38
N ALA A 94 -0.21 0.73 -18.55
CA ALA A 94 1.11 1.17 -18.99
C ALA A 94 1.74 0.22 -20.03
N GLU A 95 1.58 -1.09 -19.86
CA GLU A 95 2.03 -2.08 -20.84
C GLU A 95 1.26 -1.96 -22.17
N ALA A 96 -0.07 -1.81 -22.10
CA ALA A 96 -0.92 -1.61 -23.28
C ALA A 96 -0.57 -0.31 -24.03
N ALA A 97 -0.14 0.73 -23.31
CA ALA A 97 0.33 1.99 -23.86
C ALA A 97 1.78 1.96 -24.39
N GLY A 98 2.51 0.85 -24.22
CA GLY A 98 3.92 0.73 -24.62
C GLY A 98 4.92 1.43 -23.69
N GLU A 99 4.49 1.85 -22.50
CA GLU A 99 5.30 2.57 -21.50
C GLU A 99 6.15 1.61 -20.65
N THR A 100 7.08 0.94 -21.31
CA THR A 100 7.89 -0.15 -20.74
C THR A 100 8.61 0.19 -19.43
N ARG A 101 9.13 1.43 -19.31
CA ARG A 101 9.81 1.89 -18.08
C ARG A 101 8.83 2.03 -16.91
N VAL A 102 7.67 2.64 -17.15
CA VAL A 102 6.63 2.82 -16.14
C VAL A 102 6.12 1.46 -15.67
N ALA A 103 5.81 0.56 -16.60
CA ALA A 103 5.39 -0.79 -16.28
C ALA A 103 6.44 -1.56 -15.45
N ALA A 104 7.73 -1.44 -15.80
CA ALA A 104 8.81 -2.08 -15.05
C ALA A 104 8.92 -1.57 -13.60
N THR A 105 8.85 -0.25 -13.41
CA THR A 105 8.82 0.38 -12.08
C THR A 105 7.60 -0.11 -11.28
N GLY A 106 6.40 -0.09 -11.89
CA GLY A 106 5.18 -0.53 -11.23
C GLY A 106 5.20 -2.01 -10.83
N ARG A 107 5.73 -2.91 -11.67
CA ARG A 107 5.92 -4.33 -11.31
C ARG A 107 6.86 -4.51 -10.11
N ARG A 108 7.95 -3.74 -10.06
CA ARG A 108 8.88 -3.77 -8.93
C ARG A 108 8.22 -3.28 -7.64
N ALA A 109 7.50 -2.16 -7.69
CA ALA A 109 6.78 -1.61 -6.55
C ALA A 109 5.71 -2.61 -6.06
N LEU A 110 4.91 -3.15 -6.96
CA LEU A 110 3.87 -4.15 -6.67
C LEU A 110 4.43 -5.43 -6.03
N ALA A 111 5.58 -5.92 -6.50
CA ALA A 111 6.26 -7.07 -5.89
C ALA A 111 6.72 -6.78 -4.45
N THR A 112 7.22 -5.56 -4.19
CA THR A 112 7.60 -5.13 -2.83
C THR A 112 6.39 -5.02 -1.92
N LEU A 113 5.32 -4.36 -2.37
CA LEU A 113 4.12 -4.17 -1.56
C LEU A 113 3.41 -5.50 -1.24
N ARG A 114 3.37 -6.46 -2.19
CA ARG A 114 2.84 -7.81 -1.92
C ARG A 114 3.65 -8.59 -0.89
N ARG A 115 4.98 -8.42 -0.84
CA ARG A 115 5.80 -9.03 0.21
C ARG A 115 5.49 -8.42 1.58
N LEU A 116 5.27 -7.11 1.63
CA LEU A 116 4.88 -6.42 2.87
C LEU A 116 3.49 -6.85 3.34
N ASP A 117 2.51 -6.93 2.43
CA ASP A 117 1.17 -7.43 2.71
C ASP A 117 1.20 -8.87 3.28
N ALA A 118 1.95 -9.76 2.63
CA ALA A 118 2.13 -11.13 3.13
C ALA A 118 2.85 -11.19 4.49
N ALA A 119 3.82 -10.32 4.74
CA ALA A 119 4.52 -10.25 6.03
C ALA A 119 3.61 -9.70 7.15
N ALA A 120 2.82 -8.66 6.85
CA ALA A 120 1.82 -8.13 7.75
C ALA A 120 0.73 -9.17 8.04
N GLY A 121 0.24 -9.88 7.02
CA GLY A 121 -0.70 -10.97 7.18
C GLY A 121 -0.18 -12.12 8.03
N ARG A 122 1.13 -12.39 8.09
CA ARG A 122 1.73 -13.36 9.01
C ARG A 122 1.89 -12.83 10.43
N ALA A 123 2.09 -11.52 10.59
CA ALA A 123 2.24 -10.90 11.91
C ALA A 123 0.90 -10.70 12.62
N PHE A 124 -0.16 -10.41 11.85
CA PHE A 124 -1.52 -10.20 12.36
C PHE A 124 -2.44 -11.40 12.17
N GLY A 125 -2.11 -12.27 11.22
CA GLY A 125 -2.77 -13.56 11.04
C GLY A 125 -2.39 -14.44 12.20
N SER A 126 -3.31 -14.48 13.17
CA SER A 126 -3.45 -15.47 14.22
C SER A 126 -2.92 -16.81 13.72
N ASP A 127 -1.86 -17.29 14.36
CA ASP A 127 -1.41 -18.65 14.19
C ASP A 127 -2.64 -19.55 14.42
N PRO A 128 -3.14 -20.30 13.43
CA PRO A 128 -4.26 -21.21 13.65
C PRO A 128 -3.92 -22.24 14.74
N GLU A 129 -2.63 -22.47 15.00
CA GLU A 129 -2.15 -23.30 16.11
C GLU A 129 -2.40 -22.66 17.48
N ASP A 130 -2.38 -21.33 17.62
CA ASP A 130 -2.73 -20.66 18.90
C ASP A 130 -4.25 -20.69 19.15
N ALA A 131 -5.07 -20.74 18.10
CA ALA A 131 -6.52 -20.92 18.24
C ALA A 131 -6.89 -22.36 18.67
N GLU A 132 -6.13 -23.38 18.26
CA GLU A 132 -6.33 -24.76 18.73
C GLU A 132 -5.73 -25.04 20.11
N ARG A 133 -4.68 -24.31 20.53
CA ARG A 133 -4.04 -24.50 21.85
C ARG A 133 -4.88 -24.03 23.04
N VAL A 134 -5.81 -23.10 22.83
CA VAL A 134 -6.78 -22.68 23.86
C VAL A 134 -7.99 -23.63 23.94
N ALA A 135 -8.23 -24.41 22.88
CA ALA A 135 -9.32 -25.39 22.84
C ALA A 135 -8.94 -26.77 23.41
N THR A 136 -7.66 -27.03 23.70
CA THR A 136 -7.17 -28.34 24.20
C THR A 136 -6.69 -28.34 25.66
N THR A 137 -6.93 -27.27 26.43
CA THR A 137 -6.72 -27.26 27.89
C THR A 137 -7.89 -27.85 28.69
N ASP A 138 -8.52 -28.91 28.20
CA ASP A 138 -9.32 -29.79 29.06
C ASP A 138 -9.34 -31.23 28.53
N GLY A 139 -8.37 -32.02 28.98
CA GLY A 139 -8.46 -33.49 28.95
C GLY A 139 -7.39 -34.21 28.14
N GLY A 140 -6.46 -34.86 28.84
CA GLY A 140 -5.89 -36.12 28.36
C GLY A 140 -4.36 -36.17 28.29
N PHE A 141 -3.73 -36.30 29.45
CA PHE A 141 -2.44 -36.95 29.59
C PHE A 141 -2.57 -38.41 29.09
N ASP A 142 -2.07 -38.70 27.88
CA ASP A 142 -1.68 -40.05 27.47
C ASP A 142 -0.20 -40.00 27.12
N ASP A 143 0.59 -40.42 28.10
CA ASP A 143 2.00 -40.76 27.99
C ASP A 143 2.09 -42.17 27.40
N SER A 144 2.18 -42.29 26.08
CA SER A 144 2.54 -43.53 25.41
C SER A 144 3.51 -43.25 24.26
N GLY A 145 4.78 -43.53 24.54
CA GLY A 145 5.91 -43.23 23.66
C GLY A 145 5.95 -43.98 22.34
N GLY A 146 6.74 -43.42 21.43
CA GLY A 146 7.23 -44.09 20.25
C GLY A 146 8.38 -43.33 19.61
N PRO A 147 9.64 -43.76 19.76
CA PRO A 147 10.76 -43.24 18.99
C PRO A 147 10.90 -44.05 17.70
N GLY A 148 10.84 -43.35 16.57
CA GLY A 148 11.29 -43.79 15.25
C GLY A 148 11.36 -42.52 14.41
N ASP A 149 12.48 -41.79 14.40
CA ASP A 149 13.72 -42.17 13.72
C ASP A 149 13.42 -42.96 12.45
N ASP A 150 13.39 -42.26 11.31
CA ASP A 150 14.03 -42.71 10.07
C ASP A 150 13.85 -41.65 8.96
N GLY A 151 14.96 -41.00 8.61
CA GLY A 151 15.36 -40.81 7.22
C GLY A 151 14.60 -39.76 6.38
N ARG A 152 14.91 -38.47 6.57
CA ARG A 152 14.80 -37.51 5.46
C ARG A 152 16.17 -37.02 5.02
N ASP A 153 16.65 -37.65 3.95
CA ASP A 153 17.77 -37.22 3.11
C ASP A 153 17.51 -35.82 2.55
N HIS A 154 18.07 -34.80 3.20
CA HIS A 154 18.03 -33.40 2.75
C HIS A 154 19.25 -33.01 1.90
N PHE A 155 20.05 -33.98 1.44
CA PHE A 155 21.22 -33.72 0.60
C PHE A 155 20.93 -33.86 -0.90
N ARG A 156 20.26 -32.86 -1.47
CA ARG A 156 20.53 -32.45 -2.86
C ARG A 156 21.06 -31.02 -2.87
N ARG A 157 22.31 -30.95 -2.44
CA ARG A 157 23.28 -29.88 -2.64
C ARG A 157 23.83 -30.01 -4.07
N GLY A 158 23.93 -28.90 -4.80
CA GLY A 158 24.82 -28.80 -5.96
C GLY A 158 24.17 -28.43 -7.29
N HIS A 159 23.89 -27.13 -7.47
CA HIS A 159 24.06 -26.53 -8.80
C HIS A 159 25.13 -25.45 -8.68
N ASP A 160 26.33 -25.82 -9.10
CA ASP A 160 27.44 -24.91 -9.39
C ASP A 160 26.98 -23.85 -10.39
N ILE A 161 26.89 -22.60 -9.94
CA ILE A 161 26.78 -21.45 -10.84
C ILE A 161 28.20 -21.11 -11.28
N VAL A 162 28.62 -21.69 -12.40
CA VAL A 162 29.83 -21.29 -13.13
C VAL A 162 29.52 -19.96 -13.84
N LEU A 163 30.05 -18.86 -13.34
CA LEU A 163 30.04 -17.58 -14.06
C LEU A 163 31.21 -17.56 -15.07
N PRO A 164 30.96 -17.31 -16.37
CA PRO A 164 32.05 -17.14 -17.33
C PRO A 164 32.86 -15.88 -17.02
N ARG A 165 34.19 -16.00 -17.07
CA ARG A 165 35.11 -14.87 -17.06
C ARG A 165 34.90 -14.05 -18.33
N THR A 166 34.41 -12.83 -18.19
CA THR A 166 34.38 -11.86 -19.28
C THR A 166 35.82 -11.44 -19.56
N ASP A 167 36.35 -11.90 -20.70
CA ASP A 167 37.65 -11.48 -21.20
C ASP A 167 37.63 -9.99 -21.51
N GLN A 168 38.56 -9.31 -20.86
CA GLN A 168 38.81 -7.88 -20.92
C GLN A 168 39.54 -7.59 -22.24
N SER A 169 38.78 -7.40 -23.32
CA SER A 169 39.32 -6.87 -24.57
C SER A 169 39.63 -5.38 -24.40
N ALA A 170 40.84 -5.10 -23.92
CA ALA A 170 41.46 -3.79 -24.02
C ALA A 170 41.71 -3.47 -25.49
N ASN A 171 40.97 -2.50 -26.02
CA ASN A 171 41.27 -1.88 -27.30
C ASN A 171 41.17 -0.36 -27.12
N ARG A 172 42.28 0.24 -26.68
CA ARG A 172 42.75 1.60 -27.04
C ARG A 172 44.13 1.86 -26.48
#